data_AF-A0A3D1EZ67-F1
#
_entry.id   AF-A0A3D1EZ67-F1
#
_cell.length_a   1.000
_cell.length_b   1.000
_cell.length_c   1.000
_cell.angle_alpha   90.00
_cell.angle_beta   90.00
_cell.angle_gamma   90.00
#
_symmetry.space_group_name_H-M   'P 1'
#
loop_
_entity.id
_entity.type
_entity.pdbx_description
1 polymer ?
#
loop_
_entity_poly.entity_id
_entity_poly.type
_entity_poly.pdbx_seq_one_letter_code
_entity_poly.pdbx_strand_id
1 'polypeptide(L)'
;MTAKTAVNLDIGHTGKDQTHLDAFGSFEDGPYDLSLWFDVSTRKRPMELEIGSGKGTFLVNQSPEHPDINYIGVEYAKAYWRHAADRIRRHSRENVRMVHAEAGFFVRNYIADGVFQQVHIYFPDPWPKAKHNKRRLVQAPFLRELHRILTPTGQIRLATDHEDYFHWMEDHAAQVDDLYERLAFISPESAGDGELVGTNFERKYRREGRPFNAMILRKRS
;
A
#
# COMPACT_ATOMS: atom_id res chain seq x y z
N MET A 1 25.22 -29.49 -7.32
CA MET A 1 23.87 -28.91 -7.24
C MET A 1 23.59 -28.57 -5.78
N THR A 2 23.74 -27.31 -5.39
CA THR A 2 23.49 -26.87 -4.01
C THR A 2 21.98 -26.79 -3.81
N ALA A 3 21.45 -27.64 -2.92
CA ALA A 3 20.05 -27.56 -2.51
C ALA A 3 19.80 -26.16 -1.93
N LYS A 4 18.94 -25.37 -2.58
CA LYS A 4 18.40 -24.15 -1.97
C LYS A 4 17.60 -24.61 -0.75
N THR A 5 18.15 -24.40 0.45
CA THR A 5 17.43 -24.56 1.70
C THR A 5 16.11 -23.81 1.57
N ALA A 6 14.99 -24.53 1.63
CA ALA A 6 13.68 -23.91 1.65
C ALA A 6 13.64 -23.00 2.88
N VAL A 7 13.64 -21.68 2.66
CA VAL A 7 13.46 -20.71 3.73
C VAL A 7 12.05 -20.93 4.26
N ASN A 8 11.94 -21.47 5.47
CA ASN A 8 10.65 -21.67 6.12
C ASN A 8 10.15 -20.30 6.60
N LEU A 9 9.22 -19.70 5.84
CA LEU A 9 8.65 -18.39 6.16
C LEU A 9 7.42 -18.57 7.06
N ASP A 10 7.42 -17.90 8.20
CA ASP A 10 6.30 -17.92 9.15
C ASP A 10 5.53 -16.59 9.09
N ILE A 11 4.27 -16.68 8.64
CA ILE A 11 3.38 -15.52 8.50
C ILE A 11 2.66 -15.16 9.81
N GLY A 12 2.67 -16.03 10.82
CA GLY A 12 2.04 -15.84 12.13
C GLY A 12 0.60 -15.30 12.06
N HIS A 13 0.22 -14.50 13.06
CA HIS A 13 -1.04 -13.76 13.10
C HIS A 13 -1.02 -12.49 12.22
N THR A 14 0.18 -12.10 11.77
CA THR A 14 0.45 -10.92 10.93
C THR A 14 -0.12 -11.08 9.52
N GLY A 15 0.04 -12.27 8.93
CA GLY A 15 -0.43 -12.58 7.58
C GLY A 15 -1.91 -12.94 7.57
N LYS A 16 -2.65 -12.31 6.67
CA LYS A 16 -4.04 -12.61 6.32
C LYS A 16 -4.07 -13.02 4.84
N ASP A 17 -4.59 -14.21 4.57
CA ASP A 17 -4.80 -14.73 3.21
C ASP A 17 -6.29 -14.92 2.93
N GLN A 18 -6.64 -15.54 1.80
CA GLN A 18 -8.04 -15.71 1.39
C GLN A 18 -8.87 -16.40 2.47
N THR A 19 -8.34 -17.38 3.19
CA THR A 19 -9.07 -18.06 4.28
C THR A 19 -9.45 -17.11 5.41
N HIS A 20 -8.59 -16.13 5.72
CA HIS A 20 -8.92 -15.09 6.70
C HIS A 20 -9.95 -14.11 6.16
N LEU A 21 -9.90 -13.79 4.87
CA LEU A 21 -10.83 -12.89 4.21
C LEU A 21 -12.23 -13.51 4.12
N ASP A 22 -12.32 -14.79 3.75
CA ASP A 22 -13.57 -15.56 3.65
C ASP A 22 -14.26 -15.73 5.00
N ALA A 23 -13.49 -15.77 6.10
CA ALA A 23 -14.04 -15.90 7.46
C ALA A 23 -14.89 -14.70 7.90
N PHE A 24 -14.78 -13.56 7.21
CA PHE A 24 -15.63 -12.41 7.48
C PHE A 24 -16.99 -12.47 6.77
N GLY A 25 -17.21 -13.41 5.85
CA GLY A 25 -18.44 -13.52 5.05
C GLY A 25 -18.28 -12.95 3.63
N SER A 26 -19.39 -12.67 2.97
CA SER A 26 -19.39 -11.94 1.70
C SER A 26 -19.54 -10.43 1.97
N PHE A 27 -19.09 -9.56 1.06
CA PHE A 27 -19.32 -8.11 1.21
C PHE A 27 -20.81 -7.74 1.20
N GLU A 28 -21.66 -8.64 0.68
CA GLU A 28 -23.13 -8.51 0.73
C GLU A 28 -23.67 -8.57 2.18
N ASP A 29 -22.90 -9.15 3.11
CA ASP A 29 -23.24 -9.23 4.54
C ASP A 29 -22.84 -7.95 5.32
N GLY A 30 -22.18 -7.00 4.65
CA GLY A 30 -21.76 -5.71 5.21
C GLY A 30 -20.24 -5.45 5.15
N PRO A 31 -19.81 -4.20 5.38
CA PRO A 31 -18.40 -3.84 5.33
C PRO A 31 -17.61 -4.44 6.49
N TYR A 32 -16.39 -4.93 6.22
CA TYR A 32 -15.54 -5.51 7.24
C TYR A 32 -14.88 -4.45 8.13
N ASP A 33 -14.98 -4.65 9.44
CA ASP A 33 -14.24 -3.86 10.42
C ASP A 33 -12.79 -4.39 10.52
N LEU A 34 -11.91 -3.83 9.69
CA LEU A 34 -10.48 -4.17 9.68
C LEU A 34 -9.78 -3.89 11.01
N SER A 35 -10.37 -3.06 11.88
CA SER A 35 -9.81 -2.77 13.21
C SER A 35 -9.74 -4.02 14.08
N LEU A 36 -10.60 -5.00 13.84
CA LEU A 36 -10.63 -6.28 14.56
C LEU A 36 -9.39 -7.14 14.32
N TRP A 37 -8.51 -6.78 13.37
CA TRP A 37 -7.22 -7.45 13.18
C TRP A 37 -6.16 -7.01 14.17
N PHE A 38 -6.41 -5.93 14.90
CA PHE A 38 -5.50 -5.36 15.89
C PHE A 38 -6.04 -5.59 17.31
N ASP A 39 -5.16 -5.46 18.29
CA ASP A 39 -5.52 -5.68 19.68
C ASP A 39 -6.59 -4.70 20.15
N VAL A 40 -7.39 -5.10 21.14
CA VAL A 40 -8.49 -4.27 21.68
C VAL A 40 -8.02 -2.89 22.14
N SER A 41 -6.80 -2.80 22.67
CA SER A 41 -6.18 -1.54 23.12
C SER A 41 -5.72 -0.63 21.97
N THR A 42 -5.52 -1.16 20.76
CA THR A 42 -4.91 -0.45 19.63
C THR A 42 -5.81 -0.36 18.40
N ARG A 43 -6.92 -1.10 18.35
CA ARG A 43 -7.84 -1.14 17.20
C ARG A 43 -8.46 0.21 16.83
N LYS A 44 -8.54 1.17 17.77
CA LYS A 44 -9.08 2.52 17.49
C LYS A 44 -8.07 3.49 16.87
N ARG A 45 -6.82 3.06 16.67
CA ARG A 45 -5.80 3.89 16.02
C ARG A 45 -6.19 4.19 14.57
N PRO A 46 -5.80 5.35 14.03
CA PRO A 46 -5.93 5.61 12.60
C PRO A 46 -5.23 4.53 11.78
N MET A 47 -5.73 4.29 10.57
CA MET A 47 -5.19 3.26 9.69
C MET A 47 -4.57 3.84 8.42
N GLU A 48 -3.47 3.23 7.99
CA GLU A 48 -2.81 3.49 6.72
C GLU A 48 -2.68 2.21 5.89
N LEU A 49 -2.81 2.34 4.56
CA LEU A 49 -2.78 1.24 3.62
C LEU A 49 -1.57 1.36 2.70
N GLU A 50 -0.72 0.33 2.60
CA GLU A 50 0.27 0.22 1.53
C GLU A 50 -0.21 -0.79 0.46
N ILE A 51 -0.34 -0.36 -0.78
CA ILE A 51 -0.67 -1.22 -1.92
C ILE A 51 0.61 -1.56 -2.69
N GLY A 52 0.86 -2.85 -2.90
CA GLY A 52 2.07 -3.32 -3.56
C GLY A 52 3.28 -3.26 -2.63
N SER A 53 3.09 -3.68 -1.38
CA SER A 53 4.11 -3.60 -0.31
C SER A 53 5.42 -4.34 -0.61
N GLY A 54 5.42 -5.24 -1.61
CA GLY A 54 6.56 -6.04 -1.99
C GLY A 54 7.08 -6.84 -0.80
N LYS A 55 8.31 -6.55 -0.37
CA LYS A 55 8.95 -7.20 0.79
C LYS A 55 8.72 -6.46 2.11
N GLY A 56 7.73 -5.56 2.18
CA GLY A 56 7.31 -4.82 3.37
C GLY A 56 8.35 -3.86 3.94
N THR A 57 9.24 -3.30 3.09
CA THR A 57 10.37 -2.49 3.60
C THR A 57 9.90 -1.16 4.17
N PHE A 58 8.99 -0.50 3.46
CA PHE A 58 8.38 0.73 3.94
C PHE A 58 7.70 0.47 5.28
N LEU A 59 6.79 -0.50 5.37
CA LEU A 59 6.07 -0.83 6.61
C LEU A 59 6.99 -1.16 7.79
N VAL A 60 8.06 -1.96 7.58
CA VAL A 60 9.00 -2.31 8.65
C VAL A 60 9.72 -1.09 9.23
N ASN A 61 9.97 -0.07 8.40
CA ASN A 61 10.68 1.13 8.79
C ASN A 61 9.74 2.26 9.24
N GLN A 62 8.54 2.39 8.65
CA GLN A 62 7.57 3.44 8.96
C GLN A 62 6.80 3.17 10.24
N SER A 63 6.38 1.91 10.46
CA SER A 63 5.58 1.55 11.63
C SER A 63 6.16 1.92 13.01
N PRO A 64 7.49 1.87 13.27
CA PRO A 64 8.04 2.35 14.54
C PRO A 64 8.09 3.88 14.68
N GLU A 65 8.08 4.64 13.58
CA GLU A 65 8.04 6.11 13.62
C GLU A 65 6.67 6.62 14.07
N HIS A 66 5.61 5.83 13.79
CA HIS A 66 4.23 6.13 14.17
C HIS A 66 3.56 4.93 14.87
N PRO A 67 3.95 4.64 16.12
CA PRO A 67 3.41 3.50 16.87
C PRO A 67 1.92 3.66 17.20
N ASP A 68 1.37 4.86 17.07
CA ASP A 68 -0.03 5.23 17.23
C ASP A 68 -0.86 5.06 15.95
N ILE A 69 -0.25 4.62 14.85
CA ILE A 69 -0.93 4.29 13.59
C ILE A 69 -0.92 2.78 13.38
N ASN A 70 -2.03 2.24 12.88
CA ASN A 70 -2.12 0.86 12.41
C ASN A 70 -1.93 0.81 10.89
N TYR A 71 -1.19 -0.19 10.41
CA TYR A 71 -0.87 -0.34 9.00
C TYR A 71 -1.42 -1.65 8.43
N ILE A 72 -1.94 -1.57 7.21
CA ILE A 72 -2.30 -2.74 6.40
C ILE A 72 -1.48 -2.70 5.12
N GLY A 73 -0.67 -3.73 4.88
CA GLY A 73 0.05 -3.91 3.62
C GLY A 73 -0.64 -4.95 2.74
N VAL A 74 -0.93 -4.62 1.49
CA VAL A 74 -1.50 -5.54 0.50
C VAL A 74 -0.43 -5.91 -0.53
N GLU A 75 -0.32 -7.19 -0.83
CA GLU A 75 0.60 -7.71 -1.83
C GLU A 75 -0.01 -8.88 -2.61
N TYR A 76 0.06 -8.80 -3.94
CA TYR A 76 -0.50 -9.81 -4.84
C TYR A 76 0.45 -11.00 -5.03
N ALA A 77 1.76 -10.76 -5.09
CA ALA A 77 2.74 -11.83 -5.25
C ALA A 77 2.91 -12.59 -3.93
N LYS A 78 2.28 -13.77 -3.82
CA LYS A 78 2.33 -14.64 -2.64
C LYS A 78 3.72 -14.83 -2.01
N ALA A 79 4.75 -14.94 -2.84
CA ALA A 79 6.13 -15.06 -2.34
C ALA A 79 6.60 -13.80 -1.61
N TYR A 80 6.32 -12.61 -2.15
CA TYR A 80 6.66 -11.33 -1.53
C TYR A 80 5.81 -11.06 -0.30
N TRP A 81 4.51 -11.35 -0.35
CA TRP A 81 3.63 -11.28 0.82
C TRP A 81 4.15 -12.16 1.98
N ARG A 82 4.50 -13.42 1.73
CA ARG A 82 5.07 -14.31 2.77
C ARG A 82 6.36 -13.73 3.35
N HIS A 83 7.24 -13.20 2.50
CA HIS A 83 8.46 -12.55 2.95
C HIS A 83 8.18 -11.30 3.79
N ALA A 84 7.21 -10.47 3.40
CA ALA A 84 6.82 -9.28 4.13
C ALA A 84 6.22 -9.64 5.49
N ALA A 85 5.29 -10.59 5.54
CA ALA A 85 4.66 -11.05 6.79
C ALA A 85 5.69 -11.62 7.78
N ASP A 86 6.59 -12.51 7.33
CA ASP A 86 7.67 -13.03 8.17
C ASP A 86 8.63 -11.91 8.62
N ARG A 87 8.96 -10.96 7.73
CA ARG A 87 9.81 -9.83 8.09
C ARG A 87 9.17 -8.95 9.15
N ILE A 88 7.89 -8.62 9.00
CA ILE A 88 7.11 -7.84 9.96
C ILE A 88 7.10 -8.53 11.33
N ARG A 89 6.80 -9.84 11.35
CA ARG A 89 6.83 -10.66 12.56
C ARG A 89 8.20 -10.65 13.23
N ARG A 90 9.30 -10.86 12.47
CA ARG A 90 10.66 -10.85 13.01
C ARG A 90 11.12 -9.49 13.55
N HIS A 91 10.52 -8.40 13.09
CA HIS A 91 10.78 -7.04 13.62
C HIS A 91 9.77 -6.62 14.69
N SER A 92 8.88 -7.52 15.11
CA SER A 92 7.85 -7.26 16.14
C SER A 92 7.01 -6.01 15.85
N ARG A 93 6.57 -5.82 14.60
CA ARG A 93 5.69 -4.68 14.24
C ARG A 93 4.23 -5.05 14.51
N GLU A 94 3.85 -4.93 15.77
CA GLU A 94 2.51 -5.29 16.26
C GLU A 94 1.39 -4.45 15.63
N ASN A 95 1.70 -3.24 15.17
CA ASN A 95 0.79 -2.34 14.47
C ASN A 95 0.75 -2.56 12.94
N VAL A 96 1.24 -3.68 12.42
CA VAL A 96 1.20 -3.99 10.98
C VAL A 96 0.50 -5.32 10.72
N ARG A 97 -0.36 -5.37 9.70
CA ARG A 97 -0.98 -6.59 9.16
C ARG A 97 -0.76 -6.69 7.66
N MET A 98 -0.54 -7.90 7.16
CA MET A 98 -0.21 -8.17 5.76
C MET A 98 -1.30 -8.98 5.08
N VAL A 99 -1.88 -8.47 4.00
CA VAL A 99 -2.95 -9.12 3.23
C VAL A 99 -2.42 -9.62 1.88
N HIS A 100 -2.73 -10.87 1.56
CA HIS A 100 -2.49 -11.43 0.23
C HIS A 100 -3.74 -11.33 -0.64
N ALA A 101 -3.79 -10.32 -1.51
CA ALA A 101 -4.92 -10.09 -2.40
C ALA A 101 -4.54 -9.25 -3.62
N GLU A 102 -5.38 -9.28 -4.65
CA GLU A 102 -5.38 -8.23 -5.67
C GLU A 102 -5.93 -6.94 -5.05
N ALA A 103 -5.23 -5.83 -5.23
CA ALA A 103 -5.52 -4.59 -4.51
C ALA A 103 -6.90 -4.01 -4.86
N GLY A 104 -7.27 -4.00 -6.14
CA GLY A 104 -8.59 -3.54 -6.58
C GLY A 104 -9.71 -4.39 -6.00
N PHE A 105 -9.56 -5.71 -5.99
CA PHE A 105 -10.50 -6.64 -5.39
C PHE A 105 -10.60 -6.44 -3.87
N PHE A 106 -9.48 -6.29 -3.17
CA PHE A 106 -9.46 -6.02 -1.74
C PHE A 106 -10.17 -4.70 -1.41
N VAL A 107 -9.82 -3.60 -2.10
CA VAL A 107 -10.44 -2.29 -1.88
C VAL A 107 -11.95 -2.33 -2.13
N ARG A 108 -12.40 -2.90 -3.25
CA ARG A 108 -13.83 -2.92 -3.62
C ARG A 108 -14.67 -3.81 -2.72
N ASN A 109 -14.14 -4.96 -2.31
CA ASN A 109 -14.94 -6.01 -1.67
C ASN A 109 -14.64 -6.17 -0.18
N TYR A 110 -13.66 -5.47 0.40
CA TYR A 110 -13.29 -5.68 1.80
C TYR A 110 -13.14 -4.42 2.64
N ILE A 111 -13.15 -3.24 2.04
CA ILE A 111 -12.84 -2.00 2.76
C ILE A 111 -14.09 -1.13 2.83
N ALA A 112 -14.51 -0.81 4.05
CA ALA A 112 -15.57 0.16 4.32
C ALA A 112 -15.21 1.59 3.87
N ASP A 113 -16.19 2.48 3.85
CA ASP A 113 -15.96 3.89 3.57
C ASP A 113 -15.23 4.55 4.75
N GLY A 114 -14.34 5.52 4.47
CA GLY A 114 -13.73 6.35 5.52
C GLY A 114 -12.80 5.63 6.50
N VAL A 115 -12.12 4.57 6.06
CA VAL A 115 -11.26 3.72 6.90
C VAL A 115 -9.83 4.24 7.03
N PHE A 116 -9.24 4.71 5.93
CA PHE A 116 -7.81 5.02 5.86
C PHE A 116 -7.53 6.52 5.86
N GLN A 117 -6.53 6.97 6.63
CA GLN A 117 -6.04 8.35 6.55
C GLN A 117 -5.00 8.54 5.45
N GLN A 118 -4.23 7.49 5.14
CA GLN A 118 -3.26 7.51 4.04
C GLN A 118 -3.30 6.19 3.27
N VAL A 119 -3.15 6.28 1.95
CA VAL A 119 -2.91 5.17 1.03
C VAL A 119 -1.57 5.41 0.33
N HIS A 120 -0.65 4.45 0.45
CA HIS A 120 0.69 4.50 -0.10
C HIS A 120 0.77 3.57 -1.32
N ILE A 121 1.17 4.11 -2.47
CA ILE A 121 1.38 3.35 -3.70
C ILE A 121 2.74 3.75 -4.26
N TYR A 122 3.73 2.90 -4.04
CA TYR A 122 5.12 3.19 -4.35
C TYR A 122 5.67 2.22 -5.39
N PHE A 123 6.13 2.79 -6.50
CA PHE A 123 6.73 2.08 -7.62
C PHE A 123 5.86 0.94 -8.19
N PRO A 124 4.55 1.19 -8.47
CA PRO A 124 3.69 0.18 -9.08
C PRO A 124 4.17 -0.22 -10.48
N ASP A 125 3.80 -1.41 -10.95
CA ASP A 125 4.21 -1.92 -12.27
C ASP A 125 3.85 -0.94 -13.39
N PRO A 126 4.84 -0.47 -14.20
CA PRO A 126 4.63 0.62 -15.15
C PRO A 126 3.96 0.22 -16.46
N TRP A 127 3.97 -1.08 -16.78
CA TRP A 127 3.44 -1.64 -18.03
C TRP A 127 3.85 -0.82 -19.28
N PRO A 128 5.15 -0.75 -19.62
CA PRO A 128 5.69 0.25 -20.56
C PRO A 128 5.21 0.10 -22.01
N LYS A 129 4.65 -1.06 -22.38
CA LYS A 129 4.10 -1.28 -23.72
C LYS A 129 2.72 -0.63 -23.79
N ALA A 130 2.49 0.31 -24.71
CA ALA A 130 1.23 1.07 -24.84
C ALA A 130 -0.04 0.20 -24.76
N LYS A 131 -0.05 -0.97 -25.41
CA LYS A 131 -1.17 -1.93 -25.37
C LYS A 131 -1.49 -2.49 -23.97
N HIS A 132 -0.60 -2.31 -23.00
CA HIS A 132 -0.74 -2.74 -21.61
C HIS A 132 -1.00 -1.58 -20.64
N ASN A 133 -1.05 -0.32 -21.09
CA ASN A 133 -1.26 0.82 -20.18
C ASN A 133 -2.57 0.70 -19.39
N LYS A 134 -3.60 0.05 -19.95
CA LYS A 134 -4.87 -0.26 -19.24
C LYS A 134 -4.72 -1.19 -18.03
N ARG A 135 -3.54 -1.80 -17.84
CA ARG A 135 -3.19 -2.64 -16.67
C ARG A 135 -2.52 -1.84 -15.54
N ARG A 136 -2.19 -0.57 -15.78
CA ARG A 136 -1.66 0.33 -14.75
C ARG A 136 -2.68 0.44 -13.62
N LEU A 137 -2.21 0.32 -12.39
CA LEU A 137 -3.07 0.38 -11.21
C LEU A 137 -3.71 1.76 -11.05
N VAL A 138 -2.90 2.82 -11.20
CA VAL A 138 -3.37 4.19 -11.01
C VAL A 138 -4.11 4.65 -12.25
N GLN A 139 -5.44 4.65 -12.16
CA GLN A 139 -6.39 5.12 -13.16
C GLN A 139 -7.56 5.79 -12.45
N ALA A 140 -8.27 6.68 -13.14
CA ALA A 140 -9.39 7.43 -12.57
C ALA A 140 -10.43 6.54 -11.85
N PRO A 141 -10.89 5.39 -12.38
CA PRO A 141 -11.80 4.51 -11.65
C PRO A 141 -11.24 4.01 -10.31
N PHE A 142 -9.96 3.63 -10.28
CA PHE A 142 -9.32 3.17 -9.04
C PHE A 142 -9.11 4.32 -8.06
N LEU A 143 -8.79 5.53 -8.54
CA LEU A 143 -8.74 6.72 -7.68
C LEU A 143 -10.11 7.05 -7.05
N ARG A 144 -11.23 6.80 -7.74
CA ARG A 144 -12.57 6.94 -7.16
C ARG A 144 -12.83 5.90 -6.06
N GLU A 145 -12.38 4.66 -6.25
CA GLU A 145 -12.44 3.63 -5.19
C GLU A 145 -11.59 4.01 -3.96
N LEU A 146 -10.39 4.55 -4.18
CA LEU A 146 -9.55 5.04 -3.08
C LEU A 146 -10.19 6.23 -2.36
N HIS A 147 -10.93 7.09 -3.08
CA HIS A 147 -11.61 8.25 -2.48
C HIS A 147 -12.62 7.80 -1.43
N ARG A 148 -13.37 6.74 -1.75
CA ARG A 148 -14.39 6.16 -0.88
C ARG A 148 -13.81 5.68 0.44
N ILE A 149 -12.69 4.95 0.41
CA ILE A 149 -12.08 4.38 1.61
C ILE A 149 -11.29 5.38 2.45
N LEU A 150 -11.04 6.60 1.94
CA LEU A 150 -10.32 7.63 2.67
C LEU A 150 -11.22 8.34 3.69
N THR A 151 -10.70 8.55 4.89
CA THR A 151 -11.24 9.49 5.89
C THR A 151 -11.32 10.92 5.33
N PRO A 152 -12.10 11.84 5.93
CA PRO A 152 -12.05 13.25 5.57
C PRO A 152 -10.61 13.77 5.61
N THR A 153 -10.20 14.50 4.56
CA THR A 153 -8.83 15.00 4.36
C THR A 153 -7.73 13.94 4.16
N GLY A 154 -8.11 12.65 4.07
CA GLY A 154 -7.19 11.56 3.82
C GLY A 154 -6.45 11.69 2.48
N GLN A 155 -5.31 10.99 2.35
CA GLN A 155 -4.37 11.22 1.25
C GLN A 155 -3.98 9.94 0.52
N ILE A 156 -3.70 10.06 -0.78
CA ILE A 156 -2.99 9.05 -1.56
C ILE A 156 -1.59 9.57 -1.85
N ARG A 157 -0.57 8.78 -1.52
CA ARG A 157 0.85 9.08 -1.72
C ARG A 157 1.38 8.19 -2.83
N LEU A 158 1.70 8.81 -3.96
CA LEU A 158 2.11 8.13 -5.19
C LEU A 158 3.58 8.41 -5.47
N ALA A 159 4.36 7.38 -5.77
CA ALA A 159 5.72 7.51 -6.27
C ALA A 159 6.01 6.52 -7.40
N THR A 160 6.78 6.94 -8.40
CA THR A 160 7.23 6.08 -9.50
C THR A 160 8.58 6.56 -10.03
N ASP A 161 9.32 5.62 -10.61
CA ASP A 161 10.61 5.79 -11.30
C ASP A 161 10.46 5.77 -12.83
N HIS A 162 9.22 5.85 -13.32
CA HIS A 162 8.88 5.81 -14.73
C HIS A 162 8.13 7.08 -15.13
N GLU A 163 8.77 7.93 -15.93
CA GLU A 163 8.24 9.23 -16.35
C GLU A 163 6.88 9.11 -17.06
N ASP A 164 6.74 8.25 -18.07
CA ASP A 164 5.45 8.05 -18.74
C ASP A 164 4.34 7.49 -17.84
N TYR A 165 4.70 6.84 -16.73
CA TYR A 165 3.70 6.41 -15.76
C TYR A 165 3.34 7.58 -14.86
N PHE A 166 4.28 8.43 -14.48
CA PHE A 166 3.98 9.64 -13.74
C PHE A 166 3.03 10.57 -14.51
N HIS A 167 3.31 10.87 -15.78
CA HIS A 167 2.41 11.65 -16.64
C HIS A 167 1.00 11.01 -16.73
N TRP A 168 0.94 9.69 -16.85
CA TRP A 168 -0.33 8.96 -16.80
C TRP A 168 -1.06 9.11 -15.46
N MET A 169 -0.34 9.08 -14.34
CA MET A 169 -0.94 9.34 -13.03
C MET A 169 -1.48 10.77 -12.95
N GLU A 170 -0.77 11.76 -13.49
CA GLU A 170 -1.22 13.16 -13.55
C GLU A 170 -2.49 13.30 -14.40
N ASP A 171 -2.52 12.70 -15.60
CA ASP A 171 -3.67 12.71 -16.50
C ASP A 171 -4.91 12.09 -15.85
N HIS A 172 -4.73 10.99 -15.11
CA HIS A 172 -5.84 10.34 -14.41
C HIS A 172 -6.23 11.04 -13.11
N ALA A 173 -5.33 11.73 -12.44
CA ALA A 173 -5.65 12.59 -11.31
C ALA A 173 -6.46 13.82 -11.75
N ALA A 174 -6.14 14.40 -12.91
CA ALA A 174 -6.89 15.51 -13.50
C ALA A 174 -8.35 15.13 -13.87
N GLN A 175 -8.62 13.85 -14.16
CA GLN A 175 -9.99 13.36 -14.41
C GLN A 175 -10.85 13.21 -13.14
N VAL A 176 -10.25 13.37 -11.96
CA VAL A 176 -10.89 13.28 -10.65
C VAL A 176 -10.52 14.48 -9.77
N ASP A 177 -10.28 15.64 -10.38
CA ASP A 177 -9.90 16.88 -9.69
C ASP A 177 -11.03 17.45 -8.82
N ASP A 178 -12.27 17.07 -9.11
CA ASP A 178 -13.46 17.24 -8.29
C ASP A 178 -13.37 16.53 -6.94
N LEU A 179 -12.63 15.41 -6.88
CA LEU A 179 -12.45 14.59 -5.67
C LEU A 179 -11.14 14.88 -4.93
N TYR A 180 -10.13 15.37 -5.63
CA TYR A 180 -8.79 15.50 -5.09
C TYR A 180 -8.14 16.85 -5.35
N GLU A 181 -7.37 17.30 -4.37
CA GLU A 181 -6.36 18.33 -4.54
C GLU A 181 -4.98 17.70 -4.64
N ARG A 182 -4.23 18.08 -5.68
CA ARG A 182 -2.85 17.63 -5.85
C ARG A 182 -1.91 18.52 -5.06
N LEU A 183 -1.05 17.90 -4.26
CA LEU A 183 -0.03 18.56 -3.44
C LEU A 183 1.38 18.07 -3.81
N ALA A 184 2.37 18.88 -3.44
CA ALA A 184 3.77 18.47 -3.49
C ALA A 184 4.01 17.25 -2.58
N PHE A 185 4.89 16.35 -3.02
CA PHE A 185 5.22 15.17 -2.23
C PHE A 185 6.15 15.53 -1.08
N ILE A 186 5.81 15.01 0.11
CA ILE A 186 6.65 15.08 1.30
C ILE A 186 7.15 13.66 1.56
N SER A 187 8.44 13.46 1.81
CA SER A 187 8.98 12.14 2.14
C SER A 187 8.44 11.65 3.48
N PRO A 188 8.16 10.34 3.65
CA PRO A 188 7.82 9.79 4.96
C PRO A 188 9.03 9.82 5.91
N GLU A 189 8.80 9.82 7.22
CA GLU A 189 9.85 9.93 8.25
C GLU A 189 10.85 8.77 8.19
N SER A 190 10.41 7.60 7.71
CA SER A 190 11.30 6.45 7.53
C SER A 190 12.21 6.52 6.29
N ALA A 191 12.03 7.54 5.43
CA ALA A 191 12.91 7.80 4.30
C ALA A 191 14.25 8.37 4.83
N GLY A 192 15.36 7.75 4.46
CA GLY A 192 16.68 8.27 4.81
C GLY A 192 17.06 9.55 4.04
N ASP A 193 18.25 10.07 4.32
CA ASP A 193 18.77 11.25 3.63
C ASP A 193 18.87 11.02 2.11
N GLY A 194 18.24 11.92 1.35
CA GLY A 194 18.16 11.84 -0.11
C GLY A 194 17.24 10.73 -0.64
N GLU A 195 16.44 10.10 0.23
CA GLU A 195 15.39 9.18 -0.15
C GLU A 195 14.04 9.89 -0.30
N LEU A 196 13.30 9.54 -1.35
CA LEU A 196 11.94 9.99 -1.60
C LEU A 196 10.95 9.22 -0.72
N VAL A 197 11.07 7.90 -0.62
CA VAL A 197 10.17 7.03 0.13
C VAL A 197 10.91 6.09 1.09
N GLY A 198 12.12 5.67 0.72
CA GLY A 198 12.93 4.74 1.52
C GLY A 198 12.60 3.26 1.32
N THR A 199 12.04 2.90 0.15
CA THR A 199 11.78 1.49 -0.18
C THR A 199 13.06 0.75 -0.62
N ASN A 200 13.04 -0.58 -0.55
CA ASN A 200 14.11 -1.41 -1.13
C ASN A 200 14.26 -1.19 -2.65
N PHE A 201 13.16 -0.90 -3.34
CA PHE A 201 13.17 -0.61 -4.77
C PHE A 201 13.95 0.66 -5.04
N GLU A 202 13.59 1.74 -4.35
CA GLU A 202 14.24 3.03 -4.50
C GLU A 202 15.74 2.95 -4.21
N ARG A 203 16.12 2.33 -3.07
CA ARG A 203 17.53 2.11 -2.69
C ARG A 203 18.33 1.35 -3.73
N LYS A 204 17.70 0.40 -4.42
CA LYS A 204 18.33 -0.36 -5.52
C LYS A 204 18.57 0.55 -6.73
N TYR A 205 17.52 1.23 -7.19
CA TYR A 205 17.52 1.95 -8.47
C TYR A 205 18.11 3.37 -8.38
N ARG A 206 18.19 3.97 -7.20
CA ARG A 206 18.89 5.24 -6.98
C ARG A 206 20.37 5.14 -7.34
N ARG A 207 20.99 3.99 -7.08
CA ARG A 207 22.40 3.71 -7.46
C ARG A 207 22.63 3.72 -8.97
N GLU A 208 21.56 3.55 -9.75
CA GLU A 208 21.58 3.60 -11.22
C GLU A 208 21.29 5.02 -11.75
N GLY A 209 21.10 6.03 -10.87
CA GLY A 209 20.85 7.41 -11.26
C GLY A 209 19.45 7.68 -11.82
N ARG A 210 18.50 6.78 -11.57
CA ARG A 210 17.13 6.91 -12.11
C ARG A 210 16.37 8.03 -11.39
N PRO A 211 15.67 8.92 -12.12
CA PRO A 211 14.83 9.93 -11.51
C PRO A 211 13.59 9.30 -10.88
N PHE A 212 13.11 9.89 -9.79
CA PHE A 212 11.88 9.50 -9.12
C PHE A 212 10.91 10.67 -9.11
N ASN A 213 9.66 10.40 -9.46
CA ASN A 213 8.57 11.37 -9.45
C ASN A 213 7.51 10.95 -8.44
N ALA A 214 6.91 11.91 -7.75
CA ALA A 214 5.89 11.64 -6.77
C ALA A 214 4.91 12.81 -6.60
N MET A 215 3.72 12.47 -6.11
CA MET A 215 2.68 13.45 -5.77
C MET A 215 1.79 12.93 -4.64
N ILE A 216 1.11 13.87 -3.99
CA ILE A 216 0.05 13.57 -3.03
C ILE A 216 -1.28 14.00 -3.63
N LEU A 217 -2.30 13.15 -3.51
CA LEU A 217 -3.69 13.47 -3.80
C LEU A 217 -4.45 13.53 -2.47
N ARG A 218 -4.85 14.72 -2.02
CA ARG A 218 -5.62 14.93 -0.80
C ARG A 218 -7.11 14.94 -1.14
N LYS A 219 -7.89 14.13 -0.43
CA LYS A 219 -9.35 14.08 -0.55
C LYS A 219 -9.97 15.45 -0.28
N ARG A 220 -10.82 15.91 -1.19
CA ARG A 220 -11.67 17.09 -1.00
C ARG A 220 -12.87 16.73 -0.09
N SER A 221 -13.34 17.70 0.67
CA SER A 221 -14.52 17.55 1.54
C SER A 221 -15.82 17.57 0.75
#